data_AF-A0A523WK27-F1
#
_entry.id   AF-A0A523WK27-F1
#
_cell.length_a   1.000
_cell.length_b   1.000
_cell.length_c   1.000
_cell.angle_alpha   90.00
_cell.angle_beta   90.00
_cell.angle_gamma   90.00
#
_symmetry.space_group_name_H-M   'P 1'
#
loop_
_entity.id
_entity.type
_entity.pdbx_description
1 polymer ?
#
loop_
_entity_poly.entity_id
_entity_poly.type
_entity_poly.pdbx_seq_one_letter_code
_entity_poly.pdbx_strand_id
1 'polypeptide(L)'
;MRLAKPERYLALPPELAVLELTHLDMETMSNQTLRIIDANLNRIGEGLRVLEEIARLLLDDAALSQQLKDIRHEMVKVDLSLEQQFLQARNSEGDVGINLEVSGEEKYKEIPETVVANARRVQEALRVMEELAKNPDIPLESDKFKWARFNLYTIEKELFSKLMRRGKAQSE
;
A
#
# COMPACT_ATOMS: atom_id res chain seq x y z
N MET A 1 -29.57 3.59 3.75
CA MET A 1 -28.56 4.04 2.77
C MET A 1 -27.97 2.78 2.13
N ARG A 2 -28.34 2.46 0.87
CA ARG A 2 -27.89 1.24 0.19
C ARG A 2 -26.43 1.43 -0.22
N LEU A 3 -25.51 0.68 0.39
CA LEU A 3 -24.14 0.57 -0.12
C LEU A 3 -24.24 -0.11 -1.49
N ALA A 4 -23.90 0.65 -2.54
CA ALA A 4 -23.79 0.13 -3.89
C ALA A 4 -22.83 -1.08 -3.90
N LYS A 5 -23.21 -2.14 -4.60
CA LYS A 5 -22.36 -3.31 -4.81
C LYS A 5 -21.07 -2.84 -5.50
N PRO A 6 -19.87 -3.31 -5.10
CA PRO A 6 -18.65 -2.89 -5.76
C PRO A 6 -18.58 -3.58 -7.13
N GLU A 7 -18.98 -2.84 -8.17
CA GLU A 7 -18.60 -3.17 -9.53
C GLU A 7 -17.07 -3.10 -9.61
N ARG A 8 -16.48 -4.18 -10.12
CA ARG A 8 -15.04 -4.46 -10.24
C ARG A 8 -14.17 -3.20 -10.37
N TYR A 9 -13.53 -2.80 -9.27
CA TYR A 9 -12.39 -1.89 -9.37
C TYR A 9 -11.23 -2.69 -9.99
N LEU A 10 -10.88 -2.36 -11.23
CA LEU A 10 -9.74 -2.93 -11.98
C LEU A 10 -8.89 -1.85 -12.66
N ALA A 11 -9.34 -0.59 -12.67
CA ALA A 11 -8.58 0.56 -13.13
C ALA A 11 -8.85 1.75 -12.20
N LEU A 12 -7.86 2.62 -12.05
CA LEU A 12 -8.03 3.90 -11.37
C LEU A 12 -9.07 4.72 -12.17
N PRO A 13 -10.13 5.24 -11.55
CA PRO A 13 -11.06 6.13 -12.22
C PRO A 13 -10.31 7.26 -12.92
N PRO A 14 -10.66 7.64 -14.16
CA PRO A 14 -10.00 8.74 -14.87
C PRO A 14 -10.00 10.05 -14.08
N GLU A 15 -11.03 10.29 -13.26
CA GLU A 15 -11.10 11.47 -12.40
C GLU A 15 -10.04 11.50 -11.28
N LEU A 16 -9.46 10.33 -10.95
CA LEU A 16 -8.38 10.18 -9.98
C LEU A 16 -7.01 10.05 -10.68
N ALA A 17 -6.94 10.02 -12.01
CA ALA A 17 -5.69 9.74 -12.74
C ALA A 17 -4.70 10.92 -12.82
N VAL A 18 -5.10 12.11 -12.37
CA VAL A 18 -4.26 13.31 -12.46
C VAL A 18 -3.96 13.80 -11.05
N LEU A 19 -2.68 13.81 -10.71
CA LEU A 19 -2.15 14.42 -9.49
C LEU A 19 -1.23 15.54 -9.98
N GLU A 20 -1.78 16.72 -10.20
CA GLU A 20 -0.99 17.95 -10.21
C GLU A 20 -1.04 18.50 -8.79
N LEU A 21 -0.25 17.92 -7.89
CA LEU A 21 0.09 18.61 -6.64
C LEU A 21 1.01 19.76 -7.04
N THR A 22 0.46 20.96 -7.09
CA THR A 22 1.27 22.16 -7.32
C THR A 22 2.13 22.43 -6.10
N HIS A 23 3.38 22.83 -6.37
CA HIS A 23 4.49 23.08 -5.44
C HIS A 23 4.21 24.01 -4.23
N LEU A 24 3.00 24.58 -4.12
CA LEU A 24 2.59 25.61 -3.16
C LEU A 24 1.82 25.08 -1.93
N ASP A 25 1.36 23.82 -1.93
CA ASP A 25 0.43 23.32 -0.89
C ASP A 25 1.11 22.56 0.27
N MET A 26 2.43 22.35 0.23
CA MET A 26 3.15 21.51 1.20
C MET A 26 4.04 22.26 2.21
N GLU A 27 4.19 23.58 2.12
CA GLU A 27 5.09 24.36 3.02
C GLU A 27 4.64 24.39 4.49
N THR A 28 3.46 23.85 4.83
CA THR A 28 2.84 23.99 6.16
C THR A 28 2.77 22.68 6.96
N MET A 29 3.25 21.56 6.44
CA MET A 29 3.12 20.27 7.13
C MET A 29 4.14 20.11 8.25
N SER A 30 3.69 19.67 9.43
CA SER A 30 4.59 19.39 10.55
C SER A 30 5.54 18.21 10.24
N ASN A 31 6.75 18.23 10.82
CA ASN A 31 7.69 17.12 10.72
C ASN A 31 7.07 15.79 11.19
N GLN A 32 6.19 15.82 12.19
CA GLN A 32 5.48 14.63 12.65
C GLN A 32 4.56 14.08 11.56
N THR A 33 3.81 14.93 10.87
CA THR A 33 2.92 14.52 9.77
C THR A 33 3.73 13.94 8.61
N LEU A 34 4.83 14.60 8.22
CA LEU A 34 5.73 14.13 7.16
C LEU A 34 6.30 12.74 7.49
N ARG A 35 6.73 12.51 8.73
CA ARG A 35 7.21 11.19 9.18
C ARG A 35 6.14 10.10 9.08
N ILE A 36 4.89 10.41 9.43
CA ILE A 36 3.79 9.43 9.34
C ILE A 36 3.53 9.08 7.87
N ILE A 37 3.51 10.07 6.98
CA ILE A 37 3.29 9.84 5.55
C ILE A 37 4.41 9.01 4.95
N ASP A 38 5.66 9.43 5.14
CA ASP A 38 6.85 8.72 4.65
C ASP A 38 6.86 7.24 5.09
N ALA A 39 6.63 6.99 6.39
CA ALA A 39 6.60 5.64 6.92
C ALA A 39 5.49 4.77 6.30
N ASN A 40 4.31 5.33 6.03
CA ASN A 40 3.20 4.57 5.45
C ASN A 40 3.36 4.38 3.93
N LEU A 41 3.89 5.36 3.20
CA LEU A 41 4.25 5.21 1.78
C LEU A 41 5.30 4.10 1.60
N ASN A 42 6.31 4.04 2.48
CA ASN A 42 7.30 2.97 2.48
C ASN A 42 6.63 1.59 2.71
N ARG A 43 5.80 1.45 3.76
CA ARG A 43 5.06 0.20 4.03
C ARG A 43 4.18 -0.25 2.87
N ILE A 44 3.51 0.69 2.20
CA ILE A 44 2.72 0.43 0.99
C ILE A 44 3.63 -0.11 -0.11
N GLY A 45 4.75 0.57 -0.39
CA GLY A 45 5.70 0.19 -1.43
C GLY A 45 6.30 -1.19 -1.21
N GLU A 46 6.84 -1.46 -0.02
CA GLU A 46 7.47 -2.74 0.32
C GLU A 46 6.46 -3.90 0.28
N GLY A 47 5.29 -3.73 0.90
CA GLY A 47 4.29 -4.79 0.94
C GLY A 47 3.74 -5.11 -0.46
N LEU A 48 3.45 -4.09 -1.29
CA LEU A 48 3.04 -4.31 -2.68
C LEU A 48 4.14 -4.96 -3.50
N ARG A 49 5.41 -4.61 -3.26
CA ARG A 49 6.55 -5.23 -3.95
C ARG A 49 6.66 -6.72 -3.65
N VAL A 50 6.46 -7.13 -2.40
CA VAL A 50 6.43 -8.57 -2.03
C VAL A 50 5.31 -9.30 -2.77
N LEU A 51 4.10 -8.74 -2.76
CA LEU A 51 2.96 -9.35 -3.46
C LEU A 51 3.20 -9.44 -4.98
N GLU A 52 3.78 -8.39 -5.56
CA GLU A 52 4.12 -8.30 -6.99
C GLU A 52 5.10 -9.42 -7.38
N GLU A 53 6.14 -9.65 -6.58
CA GLU A 53 7.13 -10.70 -6.85
C GLU A 53 6.53 -12.11 -6.70
N ILE A 54 5.63 -12.32 -5.74
CA ILE A 54 4.89 -13.59 -5.63
C ILE A 54 4.02 -13.82 -6.87
N ALA A 55 3.30 -12.80 -7.34
CA ALA A 55 2.53 -12.88 -8.57
C ALA A 55 3.42 -13.19 -9.79
N ARG A 56 4.53 -12.47 -9.91
CA ARG A 56 5.41 -12.47 -11.08
C ARG A 56 6.29 -13.71 -11.19
N LEU A 57 6.92 -14.12 -10.09
CA LEU A 57 7.99 -15.12 -10.08
C LEU A 57 7.55 -16.47 -9.54
N LEU A 58 6.54 -16.50 -8.65
CA LEU A 58 6.03 -17.76 -8.13
C LEU A 58 4.81 -18.25 -8.91
N LEU A 59 3.88 -17.36 -9.25
CA LEU A 59 2.65 -17.70 -9.95
C LEU A 59 2.73 -17.52 -11.48
N ASP A 60 3.78 -16.89 -11.99
CA ASP A 60 3.93 -16.52 -13.41
C ASP A 60 2.70 -15.76 -13.96
N ASP A 61 2.04 -14.96 -13.10
CA ASP A 61 0.81 -14.26 -13.42
C ASP A 61 1.08 -12.80 -13.82
N ALA A 62 1.22 -12.58 -15.13
CA ALA A 62 1.51 -11.25 -15.68
C ALA A 62 0.40 -10.23 -15.38
N ALA A 63 -0.86 -10.65 -15.33
CA ALA A 63 -1.98 -9.73 -15.11
C ALA A 63 -1.99 -9.22 -13.65
N LEU A 64 -1.85 -10.12 -12.68
CA LEU A 64 -1.75 -9.73 -11.27
C LEU A 64 -0.48 -8.93 -10.98
N SER A 65 0.65 -9.31 -11.59
CA SER A 65 1.89 -8.56 -11.46
C SER A 65 1.72 -7.12 -11.95
N GLN A 66 1.06 -6.91 -13.09
CA GLN A 66 0.82 -5.57 -13.61
C GLN A 66 -0.12 -4.76 -12.71
N GLN A 67 -1.21 -5.35 -12.23
CA GLN A 67 -2.14 -4.65 -11.30
C GLN A 67 -1.43 -4.18 -10.02
N LEU A 68 -0.59 -5.04 -9.42
CA LEU A 68 0.18 -4.70 -8.22
C LEU A 68 1.22 -3.62 -8.49
N LYS A 69 1.89 -3.68 -9.64
CA LYS A 69 2.82 -2.65 -10.09
C LYS A 69 2.13 -1.31 -10.29
N ASP A 70 0.94 -1.29 -10.89
CA ASP A 70 0.18 -0.07 -11.15
C ASP A 70 -0.25 0.58 -9.83
N ILE A 71 -0.85 -0.18 -8.91
CA ILE A 71 -1.20 0.34 -7.58
C ILE A 71 0.05 0.86 -6.86
N ARG A 72 1.17 0.12 -6.91
CA ARG A 72 2.41 0.56 -6.27
C ARG A 72 2.90 1.87 -6.86
N HIS A 73 2.94 1.98 -8.18
CA HIS A 73 3.41 3.18 -8.86
C HIS A 73 2.51 4.39 -8.57
N GLU A 74 1.19 4.21 -8.57
CA GLU A 74 0.25 5.29 -8.24
C GLU A 74 0.33 5.73 -6.78
N MET A 75 0.51 4.80 -5.83
CA MET A 75 0.48 5.14 -4.40
C MET A 75 1.80 5.68 -3.85
N VAL A 76 2.95 5.30 -4.42
CA VAL A 76 4.28 5.69 -3.89
C VAL A 76 4.99 6.75 -4.72
N LYS A 77 4.34 7.26 -5.77
CA LYS A 77 4.91 8.32 -6.61
C LYS A 77 4.88 9.64 -5.84
N VAL A 78 6.05 10.16 -5.56
CA VAL A 78 6.29 11.47 -4.94
C VAL A 78 7.27 12.26 -5.79
N ASP A 79 7.15 13.58 -5.78
CA ASP A 79 8.13 14.44 -6.44
C ASP A 79 9.40 14.62 -5.59
N LEU A 80 10.43 15.19 -6.21
CA LEU A 80 11.73 15.39 -5.56
C LEU A 80 11.65 16.35 -4.35
N SER A 81 10.72 17.32 -4.36
CA SER A 81 10.59 18.27 -3.26
C SER A 81 10.02 17.58 -2.02
N LEU A 82 8.97 16.78 -2.18
CA LEU A 82 8.39 16.00 -1.10
C LEU A 82 9.39 14.98 -0.54
N GLU A 83 10.16 14.31 -1.42
CA GLU A 83 11.20 13.38 -1.00
C GLU A 83 12.27 14.08 -0.13
N GLN A 84 12.67 15.30 -0.48
CA GLN A 84 13.61 16.09 0.34
C GLN A 84 13.02 16.42 1.71
N GLN A 85 11.73 16.77 1.80
CA GLN A 85 11.06 17.03 3.08
C GLN A 85 10.98 15.76 3.93
N PHE A 86 10.68 14.60 3.35
CA PHE A 86 10.74 13.33 4.06
C PHE A 86 12.13 13.05 4.62
N LEU A 87 13.18 13.20 3.80
CA LEU A 87 14.57 13.00 4.23
C LEU A 87 14.96 13.92 5.40
N GLN A 88 14.52 15.18 5.38
CA GLN A 88 14.78 16.12 6.48
C GLN A 88 13.98 15.81 7.74
N ALA A 89 12.76 15.29 7.61
CA ALA A 89 11.90 14.96 8.74
C ALA A 89 12.20 13.58 9.36
N ARG A 90 12.84 12.66 8.61
CA ARG A 90 13.21 11.32 9.08
C ARG A 90 14.03 11.40 10.35
N ASN A 91 13.56 10.69 11.37
CA ASN A 91 14.28 10.51 12.62
C ASN A 91 14.09 9.06 13.08
N SER A 92 14.81 8.15 12.42
CA SER A 92 14.79 6.74 12.77
C SER A 92 15.32 6.54 14.18
N GLU A 93 16.47 7.11 14.55
CA GLU A 93 17.10 6.92 15.88
C GLU A 93 16.20 7.32 17.05
N GLY A 94 15.41 8.39 16.90
CA GLY A 94 14.43 8.84 17.88
C GLY A 94 13.04 8.23 17.71
N ASP A 95 12.87 7.22 16.86
CA ASP A 95 11.59 6.54 16.67
C ASP A 95 11.31 5.58 17.81
N VAL A 96 10.25 5.87 18.57
CA VAL A 96 9.82 5.04 19.71
C VAL A 96 9.38 3.63 19.28
N GLY A 97 9.14 3.41 17.99
CA GLY A 97 8.77 2.14 17.39
C GLY A 97 9.93 1.18 17.14
N ILE A 98 11.20 1.61 17.20
CA ILE A 98 12.36 0.73 16.86
C ILE A 98 12.37 -0.56 17.70
N ASN A 99 12.11 -0.44 19.00
CA ASN A 99 12.21 -1.57 19.93
C ASN A 99 10.84 -2.17 20.26
N LEU A 100 9.78 -1.77 19.54
CA LEU A 100 8.46 -2.36 19.72
C LEU A 100 8.41 -3.69 18.96
N GLU A 101 8.80 -4.76 19.65
CA GLU A 101 8.58 -6.12 19.19
C GLU A 101 7.24 -6.64 19.68
N VAL A 102 6.46 -7.24 18.78
CA VAL A 102 5.31 -8.05 19.18
C VAL A 102 5.82 -9.44 19.53
N SER A 103 5.75 -9.79 20.81
CA SER A 103 6.13 -11.12 21.27
C SER A 103 5.25 -12.19 20.61
N GLY A 104 5.88 -13.22 20.06
CA GLY A 104 5.18 -14.35 19.45
C GLY A 104 5.00 -14.29 17.93
N GLU A 105 5.72 -13.42 17.20
CA GLU A 105 5.84 -13.60 15.75
C GLU A 105 6.52 -14.94 15.43
N GLU A 106 5.79 -15.81 14.74
CA GLU A 106 6.35 -17.05 14.20
C GLU A 106 7.45 -16.72 13.20
N LYS A 107 8.63 -17.32 13.41
CA LYS A 107 9.83 -17.11 12.58
C LYS A 107 9.71 -17.71 11.18
N TYR A 108 8.74 -18.60 10.97
CA TYR A 108 8.47 -19.22 9.70
C TYR A 108 7.03 -18.89 9.30
N LYS A 109 6.84 -18.38 8.08
CA LYS A 109 5.53 -18.14 7.49
C LYS A 109 5.52 -18.84 6.14
N GLU A 110 4.49 -19.64 5.88
CA GLU A 110 4.30 -20.19 4.54
C GLU A 110 3.97 -19.06 3.54
N ILE A 111 4.13 -19.31 2.24
CA ILE A 111 3.85 -18.30 1.22
C ILE A 111 2.43 -17.71 1.30
N PRO A 112 1.35 -18.50 1.51
CA PRO A 112 0.01 -17.95 1.69
C PRO A 112 -0.10 -17.00 2.88
N GLU A 113 0.57 -17.31 3.99
CA GLU A 113 0.59 -16.48 5.20
C GLU A 113 1.39 -15.19 4.95
N THR A 114 2.48 -15.28 4.18
CA THR A 114 3.25 -14.11 3.74
C THR A 114 2.40 -13.18 2.87
N VAL A 115 1.57 -13.72 1.97
CA VAL A 115 0.62 -12.91 1.18
C VAL A 115 -0.37 -12.19 2.09
N VAL A 116 -1.02 -12.92 3.01
CA VAL A 116 -2.02 -12.32 3.92
C VAL A 116 -1.39 -11.26 4.82
N ALA A 117 -0.21 -11.53 5.38
CA ALA A 117 0.48 -10.58 6.25
C ALA A 117 0.87 -9.29 5.51
N ASN A 118 1.43 -9.39 4.30
CA ASN A 118 1.82 -8.23 3.51
C ASN A 118 0.61 -7.45 2.99
N ALA A 119 -0.45 -8.15 2.52
CA ALA A 119 -1.68 -7.50 2.10
C ALA A 119 -2.32 -6.69 3.25
N ARG A 120 -2.41 -7.26 4.45
CA ARG A 120 -2.93 -6.55 5.64
C ARG A 120 -2.11 -5.33 6.01
N ARG A 121 -0.78 -5.44 6.04
CA ARG A 121 0.11 -4.29 6.32
C ARG A 121 -0.09 -3.15 5.33
N VAL A 122 -0.22 -3.45 4.04
CA VAL A 122 -0.50 -2.43 3.02
C VAL A 122 -1.90 -1.85 3.22
N GLN A 123 -2.92 -2.67 3.50
CA GLN A 123 -4.29 -2.19 3.76
C GLN A 123 -4.35 -1.25 4.96
N GLU A 124 -3.62 -1.55 6.03
CA GLU A 124 -3.50 -0.71 7.22
C GLU A 124 -2.80 0.61 6.89
N ALA A 125 -1.68 0.57 6.17
CA ALA A 125 -0.97 1.76 5.75
C ALA A 125 -1.82 2.66 4.82
N LEU A 126 -2.53 2.06 3.85
CA LEU A 126 -3.51 2.77 3.02
C LEU A 126 -4.64 3.38 3.85
N ARG A 127 -5.08 2.69 4.91
CA ARG A 127 -6.11 3.23 5.81
C ARG A 127 -5.61 4.46 6.58
N VAL A 128 -4.37 4.46 7.04
CA VAL A 128 -3.76 5.62 7.69
C VAL A 128 -3.70 6.81 6.72
N MET A 129 -3.23 6.58 5.49
CA MET A 129 -3.18 7.61 4.45
C MET A 129 -4.56 8.14 4.08
N GLU A 130 -5.56 7.26 3.96
CA GLU A 130 -6.97 7.63 3.71
C GLU A 130 -7.51 8.58 4.78
N GLU A 131 -7.25 8.31 6.06
CA GLU A 131 -7.72 9.15 7.17
C GLU A 131 -6.94 10.47 7.28
N LEU A 132 -5.62 10.47 7.06
CA LEU A 132 -4.84 11.71 7.02
C LEU A 132 -5.31 12.64 5.90
N ALA A 133 -5.55 12.09 4.72
CA ALA A 133 -6.01 12.83 3.54
C ALA A 133 -7.43 13.41 3.67
N LYS A 134 -8.15 13.14 4.77
CA LYS A 134 -9.42 13.84 5.07
C LYS A 134 -9.21 15.19 5.74
N ASN A 135 -8.01 15.44 6.29
CA ASN A 135 -7.66 16.76 6.79
C ASN A 135 -7.44 17.70 5.60
N PRO A 136 -8.20 18.81 5.47
CA PRO A 136 -8.02 19.77 4.39
C PRO A 136 -6.62 20.40 4.31
N ASP A 137 -5.88 20.43 5.43
CA ASP A 137 -4.53 20.97 5.49
C ASP A 137 -3.46 19.99 4.95
N ILE A 138 -3.85 18.76 4.62
CA ILE A 138 -2.97 17.75 4.05
C ILE A 138 -3.36 17.59 2.57
N PRO A 139 -2.50 17.99 1.62
CA PRO A 139 -2.82 18.00 0.19
C PRO A 139 -2.71 16.58 -0.39
N LEU A 140 -3.53 15.67 0.10
CA LEU A 140 -3.60 14.28 -0.31
C LEU A 140 -5.06 13.92 -0.63
N GLU A 141 -5.26 13.04 -1.59
CA GLU A 141 -6.60 12.65 -2.03
C GLU A 141 -7.08 11.39 -1.30
N SER A 142 -8.01 11.55 -0.36
CA SER A 142 -8.55 10.43 0.44
C SER A 142 -9.15 9.31 -0.42
N ASP A 143 -9.82 9.66 -1.52
CA ASP A 143 -10.46 8.69 -2.41
C ASP A 143 -9.46 7.79 -3.14
N LYS A 144 -8.22 8.26 -3.39
CA LYS A 144 -7.15 7.44 -3.99
C LYS A 144 -6.74 6.29 -3.08
N PHE A 145 -6.48 6.59 -1.80
CA PHE A 145 -6.07 5.58 -0.82
C PHE A 145 -7.22 4.60 -0.52
N LYS A 146 -8.45 5.11 -0.47
CA LYS A 146 -9.64 4.26 -0.38
C LYS A 146 -9.73 3.33 -1.57
N TRP A 147 -9.66 3.84 -2.80
CA TRP A 147 -9.68 3.03 -4.02
C TRP A 147 -8.60 1.93 -3.97
N ALA A 148 -7.35 2.28 -3.70
CA ALA A 148 -6.25 1.31 -3.65
C ALA A 148 -6.50 0.22 -2.60
N ARG A 149 -7.03 0.58 -1.42
CA ARG A 149 -7.35 -0.37 -0.35
C ARG A 149 -8.44 -1.37 -0.78
N PHE A 150 -9.48 -0.91 -1.46
CA PHE A 150 -10.54 -1.79 -1.95
C PHE A 150 -10.08 -2.70 -3.10
N ASN A 151 -9.21 -2.20 -3.99
CA ASN A 151 -8.59 -3.05 -5.02
C ASN A 151 -7.73 -4.14 -4.39
N LEU A 152 -6.95 -3.78 -3.36
CA LEU A 152 -6.07 -4.73 -2.71
C LEU A 152 -6.82 -5.88 -2.03
N TYR A 153 -8.03 -5.67 -1.50
CA TYR A 153 -8.87 -6.78 -1.01
C TYR A 153 -9.21 -7.80 -2.10
N THR A 154 -9.43 -7.32 -3.33
CA THR A 154 -9.74 -8.18 -4.47
C THR A 154 -8.51 -8.95 -4.91
N ILE A 155 -7.37 -8.27 -5.02
CA ILE A 155 -6.09 -8.86 -5.40
C ILE A 155 -5.62 -9.90 -4.36
N GLU A 156 -5.74 -9.60 -3.06
CA GLU A 156 -5.41 -10.54 -1.98
C GLU A 156 -6.18 -11.85 -2.13
N LYS A 157 -7.50 -11.76 -2.34
CA LYS A 157 -8.36 -12.94 -2.52
C LYS A 157 -7.93 -13.76 -3.74
N GLU A 158 -7.56 -13.11 -4.83
CA GLU A 158 -7.13 -13.78 -6.04
C GLU A 158 -5.77 -14.48 -5.87
N LEU A 159 -4.78 -13.77 -5.31
CA LEU A 159 -3.46 -14.32 -4.97
C LEU A 159 -3.59 -15.56 -4.09
N PHE A 160 -4.33 -15.44 -2.99
CA PHE A 160 -4.53 -16.54 -2.05
C PHE A 160 -5.19 -17.75 -2.75
N SER A 161 -6.23 -17.50 -3.56
CA SER A 161 -6.90 -18.57 -4.30
C SER A 161 -5.98 -19.28 -5.30
N LYS A 162 -5.09 -18.56 -5.98
CA LYS A 162 -4.11 -19.15 -6.91
C LYS A 162 -3.06 -19.98 -6.17
N LEU A 163 -2.56 -19.49 -5.04
CA LEU A 163 -1.61 -20.23 -4.19
C LEU A 163 -2.20 -21.55 -3.67
N MET A 164 -3.44 -21.53 -3.17
CA MET A 164 -4.09 -22.74 -2.68
C MET A 164 -4.35 -23.78 -3.79
N ARG A 165 -4.59 -23.34 -5.03
CA ARG A 165 -4.71 -24.26 -6.18
C ARG A 165 -3.36 -24.87 -6.56
N ARG A 166 -2.29 -24.07 -6.56
CA ARG A 166 -0.92 -24.53 -6.84
C ARG A 166 -0.45 -25.56 -5.82
N GLY A 167 -0.69 -25.33 -4.52
CA GLY A 167 -0.28 -26.27 -3.47
C GLY A 167 -0.94 -27.65 -3.61
N LYS A 168 -2.22 -27.70 -4.03
CA LYS A 168 -2.92 -28.96 -4.33
C LYS A 168 -2.31 -29.69 -5.52
N ALA A 169 -2.05 -28.99 -6.62
CA ALA A 169 -1.48 -29.58 -7.84
C ALA A 169 -0.04 -30.08 -7.68
N GLN A 170 0.68 -29.65 -6.64
CA GLN A 170 2.03 -30.13 -6.31
C GLN A 170 2.03 -31.30 -5.30
N SER A 171 0.87 -31.61 -4.71
CA SER A 171 0.70 -32.70 -3.73
C SER A 171 0.09 -33.96 -4.35
N GLU A 172 -0.21 -33.94 -5.65
CA GLU A 172 -0.68 -35.05 -6.49
C GLU A 172 0.45 -35.54 -7.40
#